data_AF-A0A7J2V9E0-F1
#
_entry.id   AF-A0A7J2V9E0-F1
#
_cell.length_a   1.000
_cell.length_b   1.000
_cell.length_c   1.000
_cell.angle_alpha   90.00
_cell.angle_beta   90.00
_cell.angle_gamma   90.00
#
_symmetry.space_group_name_H-M   'P 1'
#
loop_
_entity.id
_entity.type
_entity.pdbx_description
1 polymer ?
#
loop_
_entity_poly.entity_id
_entity_poly.type
_entity_poly.pdbx_seq_one_letter_code
_entity_poly.pdbx_strand_id
1 'polypeptide(L)'
;MKRVKLLLAECYANACIAGEIARELGVEAKTRHDAKMGRDKVLKKIESLRGKLIENESIIAVIDYEVGPMREFIDKNFEFRDAMFNGSVYMGVYKRDKIVIAIVFNPYIEEFLCKTTGKFCREEEWRIIKHGSMDRVCRELSLNHVDESIKQVSRMIGSLLGNSI
;
A
#
# COMPACT_ATOMS: atom_id res chain seq x y z
N MET A 1 -10.34 16.02 -9.54
CA MET A 1 -9.97 14.58 -9.45
C MET A 1 -8.46 14.48 -9.44
N LYS A 2 -7.86 13.88 -8.41
CA LYS A 2 -6.39 13.73 -8.36
C LYS A 2 -5.94 12.59 -9.26
N ARG A 3 -4.91 12.82 -10.07
CA ARG A 3 -4.26 11.79 -10.90
C ARG A 3 -3.21 11.07 -10.05
N VAL A 4 -3.29 9.75 -10.00
CA VAL A 4 -2.21 8.95 -9.39
C VAL A 4 -1.01 9.00 -10.32
N LYS A 5 0.08 9.60 -9.86
CA LYS A 5 1.33 9.69 -10.63
C LYS A 5 2.14 8.41 -10.52
N LEU A 6 2.15 7.83 -9.33
CA LEU A 6 3.02 6.73 -8.99
C LEU A 6 2.47 5.95 -7.78
N LEU A 7 2.67 4.63 -7.81
CA LEU A 7 2.55 3.79 -6.62
C LEU A 7 3.94 3.36 -6.15
N LEU A 8 4.20 3.49 -4.86
CA LEU A 8 5.43 3.05 -4.21
C LEU A 8 5.10 1.90 -3.26
N ALA A 9 5.83 0.81 -3.38
CA ALA A 9 5.60 -0.36 -2.53
C ALA A 9 6.88 -0.82 -1.84
N GLU A 10 6.75 -1.13 -0.55
CA GLU A 10 7.87 -1.53 0.31
C GLU A 10 8.38 -2.95 0.01
N CYS A 11 7.50 -3.94 -0.09
CA CYS A 11 7.89 -5.30 -0.43
C CYS A 11 7.20 -5.81 -1.71
N TYR A 12 7.55 -7.01 -2.15
CA TYR A 12 6.91 -7.65 -3.30
C TYR A 12 5.40 -7.85 -3.12
N ALA A 13 4.97 -8.25 -1.92
CA ALA A 13 3.54 -8.42 -1.64
C ALA A 13 2.81 -7.07 -1.68
N ASN A 14 3.37 -6.01 -1.08
CA ASN A 14 2.81 -4.66 -1.20
C ASN A 14 2.77 -4.20 -2.67
N ALA A 15 3.79 -4.54 -3.47
CA ALA A 15 3.85 -4.16 -4.88
C ALA A 15 2.76 -4.85 -5.70
N CYS A 16 2.48 -6.11 -5.39
CA CYS A 16 1.39 -6.81 -6.03
C CYS A 16 0.04 -6.18 -5.72
N ILE A 17 -0.23 -5.94 -4.42
CA ILE A 17 -1.47 -5.30 -3.98
C ILE A 17 -1.61 -3.90 -4.57
N ALA A 18 -0.53 -3.12 -4.64
CA ALA A 18 -0.54 -1.82 -5.30
C ALA A 18 -0.95 -1.94 -6.78
N GLY A 19 -0.44 -2.94 -7.51
CA GLY A 19 -0.82 -3.20 -8.89
C GLY A 19 -2.30 -3.52 -9.07
N GLU A 20 -2.87 -4.35 -8.20
CA GLU A 20 -4.30 -4.68 -8.23
C GLU A 20 -5.18 -3.47 -7.86
N ILE A 21 -4.77 -2.67 -6.88
CA ILE A 21 -5.45 -1.41 -6.53
C ILE A 21 -5.41 -0.43 -7.70
N ALA A 22 -4.27 -0.29 -8.39
CA ALA A 22 -4.15 0.58 -9.56
C ALA A 22 -5.10 0.14 -10.69
N ARG A 23 -5.21 -1.17 -10.92
CA ARG A 23 -6.15 -1.75 -11.89
C ARG A 23 -7.60 -1.47 -11.52
N GLU A 24 -7.98 -1.71 -10.28
CA GLU A 24 -9.34 -1.47 -9.78
C GLU A 24 -9.72 0.01 -9.82
N LEU A 25 -8.77 0.91 -9.54
CA LEU A 25 -8.98 2.36 -9.66
C LEU A 25 -8.99 2.86 -11.11
N GLY A 26 -8.65 2.03 -12.09
CA GLY A 26 -8.52 2.42 -13.49
C GLY A 26 -7.39 3.43 -13.75
N VAL A 27 -6.31 3.41 -12.95
CA VAL A 27 -5.18 4.33 -13.10
C VAL A 27 -3.99 3.65 -13.77
N GLU A 28 -3.38 4.31 -14.76
CA GLU A 28 -2.21 3.81 -15.50
C GLU A 28 -0.87 4.00 -14.75
N ALA A 29 -0.93 4.27 -13.44
CA ALA A 29 0.23 4.61 -12.66
C ALA A 29 1.14 3.38 -12.46
N LYS A 30 2.43 3.55 -12.72
CA LYS A 30 3.41 2.46 -12.53
C LYS A 30 3.64 2.19 -11.05
N THR A 31 3.49 0.94 -10.63
CA THR A 31 4.00 0.48 -9.34
C THR A 31 5.52 0.39 -9.40
N ARG A 32 6.21 1.08 -8.49
CA ARG A 32 7.65 1.00 -8.32
C ARG A 32 7.97 0.26 -7.04
N HIS A 33 8.66 -0.86 -7.22
CA HIS A 33 9.32 -1.64 -6.18
C HIS A 33 10.69 -2.06 -6.72
N ASP A 34 11.68 -2.20 -5.84
CA ASP A 34 12.99 -2.79 -6.16
C ASP A 34 13.45 -3.65 -4.98
N ALA A 35 14.34 -4.62 -5.21
CA ALA A 35 14.69 -5.60 -4.15
C ALA A 35 15.30 -4.98 -2.88
N LYS A 36 15.76 -3.72 -2.95
CA LYS A 36 16.29 -2.95 -1.80
C LYS A 36 15.30 -1.88 -1.33
N MET A 37 14.04 -1.95 -1.75
CA MET A 37 13.02 -0.94 -1.56
C MET A 37 12.30 -1.06 -0.23
N GLY A 38 13.05 -1.30 0.85
CA GLY A 38 12.51 -1.20 2.20
C GLY A 38 12.08 0.23 2.56
N ARG A 39 11.44 0.37 3.72
CA ARG A 39 11.04 1.61 4.40
C ARG A 39 11.77 2.88 3.98
N ASP A 40 13.06 3.00 4.33
CA ASP A 40 13.81 4.25 4.19
C ASP A 40 13.89 4.70 2.73
N LYS A 41 13.88 3.75 1.80
CA LYS A 41 13.93 4.03 0.37
C LYS A 41 12.58 4.49 -0.15
N VAL A 42 11.47 3.92 0.34
CA VAL A 42 10.12 4.42 0.04
C VAL A 42 9.98 5.87 0.50
N LEU A 43 10.35 6.16 1.76
CA LEU A 43 10.27 7.52 2.31
C LEU A 43 11.16 8.51 1.55
N LYS A 44 12.41 8.15 1.26
CA LYS A 44 13.31 9.00 0.44
C LYS A 44 12.73 9.26 -0.95
N LYS A 45 12.12 8.25 -1.58
CA LYS A 45 11.47 8.44 -2.90
C LYS A 45 10.29 9.39 -2.80
N ILE A 46 9.43 9.22 -1.79
CA ILE A 46 8.32 10.14 -1.49
C ILE A 46 8.85 11.58 -1.40
N GLU A 47 9.81 11.86 -0.53
CA GLU A 47 10.37 13.22 -0.36
C GLU A 47 10.97 13.77 -1.67
N SER A 48 11.70 12.95 -2.43
CA SER A 48 12.33 13.36 -3.69
C SER A 48 11.33 13.65 -4.82
N LEU A 49 10.16 13.03 -4.77
CA LEU A 49 9.12 13.15 -5.80
C LEU A 49 8.13 14.26 -5.47
N ARG A 50 7.82 14.47 -4.19
CA ARG A 50 6.82 15.47 -3.76
C ARG A 50 7.10 16.87 -4.31
N GLY A 51 8.36 17.31 -4.29
CA GLY A 51 8.74 18.61 -4.85
C GLY A 51 8.65 18.72 -6.38
N LYS A 52 8.31 17.63 -7.08
CA LYS A 52 8.20 17.55 -8.55
C LYS A 52 6.78 17.27 -9.03
N LEU A 53 5.84 17.07 -8.12
CA LEU A 53 4.44 16.80 -8.46
C LEU A 53 3.77 18.12 -8.85
N ILE A 54 2.98 18.06 -9.92
CA ILE A 54 2.12 19.19 -10.31
C ILE A 54 0.82 19.17 -9.49
N GLU A 55 0.10 20.29 -9.54
CA GLU A 55 -1.21 20.42 -8.92
C GLU A 55 -2.14 19.31 -9.42
N ASN A 56 -2.83 18.64 -8.49
CA ASN A 56 -3.69 17.47 -8.70
C ASN A 56 -2.99 16.13 -8.97
N GLU A 57 -1.67 15.99 -8.82
CA GLU A 57 -1.04 14.67 -8.77
C GLU A 57 -1.02 14.09 -7.35
N SER A 58 -0.96 12.77 -7.23
CA SER A 58 -0.82 12.07 -5.94
C SER A 58 0.09 10.86 -6.06
N ILE A 59 0.75 10.53 -4.95
CA ILE A 59 1.51 9.29 -4.79
C ILE A 59 0.72 8.40 -3.85
N ILE A 60 0.57 7.13 -4.22
CA ILE A 60 0.07 6.11 -3.30
C ILE A 60 1.28 5.33 -2.78
N ALA A 61 1.46 5.29 -1.47
CA ALA A 61 2.46 4.46 -0.80
C ALA A 61 1.76 3.25 -0.18
N VAL A 62 2.30 2.04 -0.41
CA VAL A 62 1.82 0.79 0.16
C VAL A 62 2.95 0.20 0.99
N ILE A 63 2.81 0.27 2.31
CA ILE A 63 3.89 0.04 3.27
C ILE A 63 3.40 -0.77 4.46
N ASP A 64 4.34 -1.35 5.19
CA ASP A 64 4.06 -2.06 6.43
C ASP A 64 4.30 -1.13 7.65
N TYR A 65 3.48 -1.28 8.68
CA TYR A 65 3.50 -0.51 9.92
C TYR A 65 4.44 -1.15 10.94
N GLU A 66 5.60 -1.59 10.47
CA GLU A 66 6.55 -2.38 11.26
C GLU A 66 6.78 -1.75 12.64
N VAL A 67 6.93 -2.59 13.67
CA VAL A 67 7.12 -2.14 15.04
C VAL A 67 8.40 -1.29 15.16
N GLY A 68 8.37 -0.27 16.03
CA GLY A 68 9.52 0.57 16.35
C GLY A 68 9.48 1.94 15.65
N PRO A 69 10.64 2.52 15.27
CA PRO A 69 10.71 3.91 14.77
C PRO A 69 9.84 4.20 13.53
N MET A 70 9.48 3.17 12.75
CA MET A 70 8.59 3.33 11.60
C MET A 70 7.17 3.69 12.01
N ARG A 71 6.65 3.02 13.04
CA ARG A 71 5.35 3.35 13.62
C ARG A 71 5.27 4.80 14.07
N GLU A 72 6.29 5.27 14.80
CA GLU A 72 6.38 6.67 15.22
C GLU A 72 6.41 7.64 14.05
N PHE A 73 7.20 7.33 13.00
CA PHE A 73 7.23 8.15 11.79
C PHE A 73 5.84 8.22 11.13
N ILE A 74 5.22 7.06 10.94
CA ILE A 74 3.92 6.96 10.30
C ILE A 74 2.87 7.75 11.10
N ASP A 75 2.81 7.58 12.42
CA ASP A 75 1.88 8.27 13.31
C ASP A 75 2.07 9.78 13.33
N LYS A 76 3.34 10.20 13.33
CA LYS A 76 3.70 11.60 13.31
C LYS A 76 3.28 12.27 12.00
N ASN A 77 3.42 11.58 10.87
CA ASN A 77 3.33 12.20 9.55
C ASN A 77 2.03 11.93 8.79
N PHE A 78 1.27 10.89 9.11
CA PHE A 78 0.02 10.56 8.43
C PHE A 78 -1.19 10.82 9.32
N GLU A 79 -2.23 11.40 8.71
CA GLU A 79 -3.54 11.49 9.32
C GLU A 79 -4.37 10.32 8.80
N PHE A 80 -4.68 9.39 9.70
CA PHE A 80 -5.38 8.15 9.38
C PHE A 80 -6.90 8.32 9.45
N ARG A 81 -7.57 7.62 8.54
CA ARG A 81 -9.01 7.30 8.60
C ARG A 81 -9.22 6.06 9.49
N ASP A 82 -10.48 5.68 9.66
CA ASP A 82 -10.85 4.47 10.38
C ASP A 82 -10.12 3.23 9.84
N ALA A 83 -9.75 2.36 10.77
CA ALA A 83 -9.05 1.13 10.45
C ALA A 83 -9.99 0.13 9.79
N MET A 84 -9.50 -0.61 8.79
CA MET A 84 -10.23 -1.67 8.11
C MET A 84 -9.78 -3.06 8.58
N PHE A 85 -10.61 -4.06 8.30
CA PHE A 85 -10.31 -5.48 8.50
C PHE A 85 -9.78 -5.78 9.93
N ASN A 86 -10.51 -5.32 10.94
CA ASN A 86 -10.13 -5.48 12.35
C ASN A 86 -8.72 -4.94 12.65
N GLY A 87 -8.40 -3.75 12.14
CA GLY A 87 -7.15 -3.05 12.44
C GLY A 87 -5.92 -3.52 11.67
N SER A 88 -6.07 -4.36 10.64
CA SER A 88 -4.93 -4.84 9.84
C SER A 88 -4.57 -3.92 8.67
N VAL A 89 -5.44 -2.96 8.32
CA VAL A 89 -5.16 -1.95 7.29
C VAL A 89 -5.58 -0.57 7.78
N TYR A 90 -4.67 0.38 7.69
CA TYR A 90 -4.92 1.81 7.88
C TYR A 90 -4.73 2.54 6.55
N MET A 91 -5.53 3.57 6.33
CA MET A 91 -5.35 4.47 5.20
C MET A 91 -5.27 5.90 5.68
N GLY A 92 -4.31 6.64 5.18
CA GLY A 92 -4.06 7.99 5.63
C GLY A 92 -3.51 8.89 4.54
N VAL A 93 -3.55 10.18 4.83
CA VAL A 93 -2.97 11.22 3.99
C VAL A 93 -1.82 11.88 4.72
N TYR A 94 -0.75 12.19 4.01
CA TYR A 94 0.41 12.84 4.60
C TYR A 94 0.03 14.25 5.08
N LYS A 95 0.25 14.54 6.36
CA LYS A 95 -0.30 15.73 7.06
C LYS A 95 0.09 17.04 6.39
N ARG A 96 1.32 17.14 5.87
CA ARG A 96 1.89 18.40 5.37
C ARG A 96 1.20 18.92 4.09
N ASP A 97 0.94 18.06 3.11
CA ASP A 97 0.46 18.48 1.79
C ASP A 97 -0.74 17.69 1.26
N LYS A 98 -1.11 16.58 1.92
CA LYS A 98 -2.21 15.70 1.51
C LYS A 98 -2.05 15.14 0.08
N ILE A 99 -0.83 15.14 -0.46
CA ILE A 99 -0.50 14.65 -1.82
C ILE A 99 -0.15 13.16 -1.78
N VAL A 100 0.41 12.70 -0.66
CA VAL A 100 0.73 11.28 -0.47
C VAL A 100 -0.40 10.62 0.29
N ILE A 101 -0.93 9.56 -0.30
CA ILE A 101 -1.89 8.65 0.33
C ILE A 101 -1.11 7.40 0.73
N ALA A 102 -1.22 6.96 1.97
CA ALA A 102 -0.63 5.72 2.44
C ALA A 102 -1.69 4.66 2.70
N ILE A 103 -1.43 3.45 2.21
CA ILE A 103 -2.05 2.20 2.63
C ILE A 103 -1.02 1.52 3.52
N VAL A 104 -1.38 1.30 4.77
CA VAL A 104 -0.47 0.88 5.83
C VAL A 104 -0.99 -0.43 6.40
N PHE A 105 -0.27 -1.52 6.16
CA PHE A 105 -0.60 -2.83 6.73
C PHE A 105 -0.08 -2.95 8.15
N ASN A 106 -0.90 -3.44 9.09
CA ASN A 106 -0.56 -3.50 10.50
C ASN A 106 -0.64 -4.93 11.07
N PRO A 107 0.44 -5.44 11.69
CA PRO A 107 1.81 -4.90 11.65
C PRO A 107 2.49 -5.11 10.29
N TYR A 108 2.04 -6.10 9.52
CA TYR A 108 2.57 -6.49 8.22
C TYR A 108 1.43 -6.89 7.29
N ILE A 109 1.68 -6.93 5.99
CA ILE A 109 0.69 -7.36 4.98
C ILE A 109 0.15 -8.77 5.23
N GLU A 110 0.93 -9.67 5.83
CA GLU A 110 0.51 -11.04 6.13
C GLU A 110 -0.67 -11.11 7.10
N GLU A 111 -0.76 -10.18 8.05
CA GLU A 111 -1.89 -10.11 8.98
C GLU A 111 -3.20 -9.83 8.24
N PHE A 112 -3.14 -8.93 7.25
CA PHE A 112 -4.28 -8.65 6.37
C PHE A 112 -4.62 -9.87 5.50
N LEU A 113 -3.62 -10.52 4.91
CA LEU A 113 -3.84 -11.70 4.06
C LEU A 113 -4.45 -12.86 4.86
N CYS A 114 -3.96 -13.11 6.06
CA CYS A 114 -4.51 -14.14 6.95
C CYS A 114 -5.98 -13.85 7.29
N LYS A 115 -6.30 -12.62 7.68
CA LYS A 115 -7.68 -12.22 8.04
C LYS A 115 -8.66 -12.28 6.86
N THR A 116 -8.21 -11.97 5.65
CA THR A 116 -9.09 -11.86 4.48
C THR A 116 -9.18 -13.16 3.68
N THR A 117 -8.15 -14.00 3.71
CA THR A 117 -8.07 -15.20 2.86
C THR A 117 -7.86 -16.49 3.63
N GLY A 118 -7.50 -16.43 4.92
CA GLY A 118 -7.08 -17.60 5.70
C GLY A 118 -5.72 -18.17 5.29
N LYS A 119 -4.96 -17.50 4.41
CA LYS A 119 -3.62 -17.89 3.96
C LYS A 119 -2.55 -16.97 4.55
N PHE A 120 -1.31 -17.48 4.60
CA PHE A 120 -0.16 -16.75 5.15
C PHE A 120 -0.36 -16.39 6.63
N CYS A 121 -1.01 -17.28 7.38
CA CYS A 121 -1.25 -17.11 8.82
C CYS A 121 -0.05 -17.54 9.68
N ARG A 122 0.94 -18.20 9.08
CA ARG A 122 2.12 -18.72 9.77
C ARG A 122 3.40 -18.21 9.13
N GLU A 123 4.45 -18.00 9.93
CA GLU A 123 5.74 -17.47 9.47
C GLU A 123 6.39 -18.30 8.33
N GLU A 124 6.19 -19.62 8.34
CA GLU A 124 6.66 -20.52 7.29
C GLU A 124 6.08 -20.14 5.91
N GLU A 125 4.82 -19.72 5.89
CA GLU A 125 4.11 -19.29 4.69
C GLU A 125 4.55 -17.88 4.27
N TRP A 126 4.94 -17.03 5.23
CA TRP A 126 5.40 -15.66 4.95
C TRP A 126 6.63 -15.65 4.06
N ARG A 127 7.52 -16.65 4.20
CA ARG A 127 8.71 -16.79 3.35
C ARG A 127 8.37 -16.85 1.86
N ILE A 128 7.19 -17.34 1.50
CA ILE A 128 6.72 -17.45 0.11
C ILE A 128 6.49 -16.07 -0.50
N ILE A 129 5.98 -15.11 0.30
CA ILE A 129 5.63 -13.77 -0.17
C ILE A 129 6.71 -12.71 0.16
N LYS A 130 7.63 -13.05 1.07
CA LYS A 130 8.82 -12.24 1.39
C LYS A 130 10.03 -12.55 0.50
N HIS A 131 10.15 -13.78 -0.01
CA HIS A 131 11.30 -14.22 -0.81
C HIS A 131 10.88 -14.81 -2.16
N GLY A 132 11.51 -14.34 -3.24
CA GLY A 132 11.26 -14.84 -4.59
C GLY A 132 11.27 -13.72 -5.64
N SER A 133 10.51 -13.91 -6.72
CA SER A 133 10.24 -12.90 -7.73
C SER A 133 8.84 -12.31 -7.55
N MET A 134 8.67 -11.07 -8.01
CA MET A 134 7.36 -10.38 -8.00
C MET A 134 6.27 -11.21 -8.68
N ASP A 135 6.57 -11.86 -9.81
CA ASP A 135 5.61 -12.71 -10.53
C ASP A 135 5.13 -13.89 -9.69
N ARG A 136 6.04 -14.52 -8.93
CA ARG A 136 5.66 -15.62 -8.05
C ARG A 136 4.76 -15.11 -6.92
N VAL A 137 5.18 -14.05 -6.23
CA VAL A 137 4.40 -13.46 -5.13
C VAL A 137 3.02 -13.06 -5.63
N CYS A 138 2.94 -12.42 -6.79
CA CYS A 138 1.66 -12.06 -7.38
C CYS A 138 0.79 -13.25 -7.73
N ARG A 139 1.33 -14.33 -8.31
CA ARG A 139 0.52 -15.53 -8.58
C ARG A 139 -0.06 -16.15 -7.31
N GLU A 140 0.71 -16.18 -6.23
CA GLU A 140 0.25 -16.72 -4.94
C GLU A 140 -0.87 -15.85 -4.32
N LEU A 141 -0.81 -14.52 -4.52
CA LEU A 141 -1.83 -13.57 -4.07
C LEU A 141 -3.05 -13.49 -5.02
N SER A 142 -2.84 -13.71 -6.31
CA SER A 142 -3.80 -13.52 -7.42
C SER A 142 -4.87 -14.61 -7.54
N LEU A 143 -5.03 -15.48 -6.55
CA LEU A 143 -6.06 -16.52 -6.57
C LEU A 143 -7.32 -15.99 -5.88
N ASN A 144 -8.21 -15.28 -6.58
CA ASN A 144 -9.64 -14.98 -6.32
C ASN A 144 -10.12 -14.63 -4.88
N HIS A 145 -9.25 -14.59 -3.88
CA HIS A 145 -9.60 -14.57 -2.45
C HIS A 145 -9.44 -13.19 -1.83
N VAL A 146 -8.62 -12.32 -2.42
CA VAL A 146 -8.43 -10.94 -1.94
C VAL A 146 -9.30 -9.92 -2.68
N ASP A 147 -9.93 -10.30 -3.79
CA ASP A 147 -10.59 -9.36 -4.72
C ASP A 147 -11.57 -8.41 -4.04
N GLU A 148 -12.48 -8.92 -3.20
CA GLU A 148 -13.45 -8.03 -2.53
C GLU A 148 -12.77 -7.12 -1.49
N SER A 149 -11.72 -7.60 -0.82
CA SER A 149 -10.96 -6.79 0.12
C SER A 149 -10.20 -5.68 -0.62
N ILE A 150 -9.63 -5.98 -1.79
CA ILE A 150 -8.98 -5.02 -2.67
C ILE A 150 -9.99 -3.99 -3.17
N LYS A 151 -11.19 -4.40 -3.61
CA LYS A 151 -12.26 -3.48 -3.99
C LYS A 151 -12.61 -2.51 -2.87
N GLN A 152 -12.76 -3.01 -1.64
CA GLN A 152 -13.05 -2.15 -0.49
C GLN A 152 -11.93 -1.13 -0.22
N VAL A 153 -10.66 -1.56 -0.25
CA VAL A 153 -9.50 -0.65 -0.12
C VAL A 153 -9.50 0.37 -1.26
N SER A 154 -9.69 -0.06 -2.51
CA SER A 154 -9.72 0.80 -3.68
C SER A 154 -10.85 1.84 -3.62
N ARG A 155 -12.06 1.48 -3.19
CA ARG A 155 -13.15 2.46 -2.99
C ARG A 155 -12.76 3.55 -2.01
N MET A 156 -12.12 3.16 -0.90
CA MET A 156 -11.67 4.13 0.10
C MET A 156 -10.56 5.04 -0.43
N ILE A 157 -9.59 4.49 -1.18
CA ILE A 157 -8.56 5.29 -1.85
C ILE A 157 -9.17 6.23 -2.89
N GLY A 158 -10.16 5.76 -3.65
CA GLY A 158 -10.94 6.58 -4.58
C GLY A 158 -11.53 7.80 -3.87
N SER A 159 -12.16 7.60 -2.71
CA SER A 159 -12.71 8.71 -1.91
C SER A 159 -11.65 9.72 -1.49
N LEU A 160 -10.43 9.28 -1.15
CA LEU A 160 -9.29 10.15 -0.80
C LEU A 160 -8.72 10.91 -1.99
N LEU A 161 -8.83 10.34 -3.20
CA LEU A 161 -8.47 10.99 -4.47
C LEU A 161 -9.55 11.98 -4.95
N GLY A 162 -10.71 12.02 -4.28
CA GLY A 162 -11.87 12.81 -4.67
C GLY A 162 -12.72 12.15 -5.76
N ASN A 163 -12.66 10.82 -5.91
CA ASN A 163 -13.61 10.05 -6.69
C ASN A 163 -14.83 9.75 -5.82
N SER A 164 -15.97 10.34 -6.16
CA SER A 164 -17.26 9.77 -5.79
C SER A 164 -17.52 8.59 -6.72
N ILE A 165 -17.36 7.37 -6.21
CA ILE A 165 -17.83 6.14 -6.88
C ILE A 165 -19.29 5.94 -6.47
#